data_AF-A0A922W035-F1
#
_entry.id   AF-A0A922W035-F1
#
_cell.length_a   1.000
_cell.length_b   1.000
_cell.length_c   1.000
_cell.angle_alpha   90.00
_cell.angle_beta   90.00
_cell.angle_gamma   90.00
#
_symmetry.space_group_name_H-M   'P 1'
#
loop_
_entity.id
_entity.type
_entity.pdbx_description
1 polymer ?
#
loop_
_entity_poly.entity_id
_entity_poly.type
_entity_poly.pdbx_seq_one_letter_code
_entity_poly.pdbx_strand_id
1 'polypeptide(L)'
;MNAARAALCAYLAAVVAATCVHVPAALAAALVAALVAAGPPRWRLLRRALLAVAVSALPVGLAYAAFAAWQGRPAVEPLLLLNLRVLLLVFLGFWFVARVNVLRALDFSPTLVFLAALAIGQAAAFARIGRDFRLAFASRNPLAARLPDRARHASAHAAHLLDKAVHGAGETALAMRSRGCFDE
;
A
#
# COMPACT_ATOMS: atom_id res chain seq x y z
N MET A 1 -15.52 -21.18 8.58
CA MET A 1 -14.69 -19.95 8.45
C MET A 1 -14.20 -19.88 7.02
N ASN A 2 -14.51 -18.82 6.27
CA ASN A 2 -14.07 -18.72 4.87
C ASN A 2 -12.53 -18.72 4.81
N ALA A 3 -11.95 -19.43 3.84
CA ALA A 3 -10.49 -19.56 3.73
C ALA A 3 -9.77 -18.20 3.66
N ALA A 4 -10.41 -17.20 3.04
CA ALA A 4 -9.91 -15.83 2.99
C ALA A 4 -9.87 -15.15 4.37
N ARG A 5 -10.88 -15.38 5.21
CA ARG A 5 -10.93 -14.85 6.57
C ARG A 5 -9.89 -15.49 7.48
N ALA A 6 -9.73 -16.81 7.38
CA ALA A 6 -8.66 -17.52 8.07
C ALA A 6 -7.28 -16.98 7.68
N ALA A 7 -7.07 -16.73 6.39
CA ALA A 7 -5.82 -16.15 5.88
C ALA A 7 -5.60 -14.71 6.39
N LEU A 8 -6.65 -13.89 6.52
CA LEU A 8 -6.55 -12.55 7.11
C LEU A 8 -6.15 -12.63 8.59
N CYS A 9 -6.79 -13.50 9.37
CA CYS A 9 -6.43 -13.70 10.78
C CYS A 9 -4.98 -14.19 10.93
N ALA A 10 -4.57 -15.15 10.09
CA ALA A 10 -3.19 -15.65 10.07
C ALA A 10 -2.18 -14.56 9.69
N TYR A 11 -2.51 -13.70 8.71
CA TYR A 11 -1.71 -12.55 8.34
C TYR A 11 -1.56 -11.55 9.49
N LEU A 12 -2.67 -11.17 10.14
CA LEU A 12 -2.65 -10.25 11.28
C LEU A 12 -1.85 -10.82 12.45
N ALA A 13 -2.03 -12.10 12.77
CA ALA A 13 -1.24 -12.79 13.79
C ALA A 13 0.25 -12.80 13.45
N ALA A 14 0.62 -13.04 12.19
CA ALA A 14 2.01 -13.00 11.74
C ALA A 14 2.63 -11.60 11.86
N VAL A 15 1.87 -10.54 11.56
CA VAL A 15 2.31 -9.14 11.71
C VAL A 15 2.59 -8.80 13.18
N VAL A 16 1.68 -9.17 14.09
CA VAL A 16 1.86 -8.98 15.53
C VAL A 16 3.08 -9.78 16.02
N ALA A 17 3.16 -11.06 15.66
CA ALA A 17 4.28 -11.92 16.04
C ALA A 17 5.63 -11.36 15.56
N ALA A 18 5.74 -10.93 14.31
CA ALA A 18 6.95 -10.32 13.75
C ALA A 18 7.36 -9.02 14.47
N THR A 19 6.41 -8.31 15.07
CA THR A 19 6.67 -7.08 15.82
C THR A 19 7.19 -7.39 17.23
N CYS A 20 6.73 -8.49 17.84
CA CYS A 20 7.19 -8.95 19.15
C CYS A 20 8.56 -9.64 19.14
N VAL A 21 9.05 -10.09 17.99
CA VAL A 21 10.37 -10.72 17.87
C VAL A 21 11.47 -9.68 17.89
N HIS A 22 12.42 -9.81 18.83
CA HIS A 22 13.58 -8.94 19.00
C HIS A 22 14.90 -9.58 18.57
N VAL A 23 14.87 -10.85 18.12
CA VAL A 23 16.07 -11.57 17.70
C VAL A 23 16.22 -11.48 16.18
N PRO A 24 17.33 -10.90 15.65
CA PRO A 24 17.54 -10.76 14.21
C PRO A 24 17.50 -12.09 13.46
N ALA A 25 18.11 -13.14 14.02
CA ALA A 25 18.14 -14.47 13.42
C ALA A 25 16.73 -15.08 13.25
N ALA A 26 15.83 -14.86 14.21
CA ALA A 26 14.45 -15.34 14.13
C ALA A 26 13.65 -14.60 13.05
N LEU A 27 13.86 -13.29 12.89
CA LEU A 27 13.25 -12.51 11.79
C LEU A 27 13.79 -12.95 10.42
N ALA A 28 15.09 -13.25 10.33
CA ALA A 28 15.69 -13.78 9.10
C ALA A 28 15.06 -15.12 8.73
N ALA A 29 14.97 -16.04 9.70
CA ALA A 29 14.35 -17.34 9.51
C ALA A 29 12.87 -17.21 9.09
N ALA A 30 12.11 -16.31 9.71
CA ALA A 30 10.73 -16.03 9.34
C ALA A 30 10.60 -15.49 7.91
N LEU A 31 11.51 -14.60 7.48
CA LEU A 31 11.56 -14.10 6.11
C LEU A 31 11.88 -15.21 5.11
N VAL A 32 12.85 -16.07 5.39
CA VAL A 32 13.17 -17.22 4.54
C VAL A 32 11.97 -18.17 4.45
N ALA A 33 11.34 -18.48 5.58
CA ALA A 33 10.14 -19.33 5.61
C ALA A 33 9.00 -18.73 4.77
N ALA A 34 8.76 -17.41 4.88
CA ALA A 34 7.77 -16.71 4.08
C ALA A 34 8.11 -16.72 2.58
N LEU A 35 9.39 -16.57 2.20
CA LEU A 35 9.84 -16.65 0.81
C LEU A 35 9.65 -18.04 0.20
N VAL A 36 9.90 -19.10 0.98
CA VAL A 36 9.66 -20.48 0.57
C VAL A 36 8.16 -20.72 0.41
N ALA A 37 7.35 -20.31 1.37
CA ALA A 37 5.89 -20.46 1.34
C ALA A 37 5.22 -19.65 0.21
N ALA A 38 5.81 -18.54 -0.22
CA ALA A 38 5.29 -17.72 -1.31
C ALA A 38 5.36 -18.40 -2.69
N GLY A 39 6.20 -19.42 -2.87
CA GLY A 39 6.28 -20.21 -4.10
C GLY A 39 6.85 -19.44 -5.30
N PRO A 40 6.41 -19.72 -6.54
CA PRO A 40 6.97 -19.14 -7.76
C PRO A 40 7.06 -17.59 -7.83
N PRO A 41 6.06 -16.81 -7.34
CA PRO A 41 6.15 -15.35 -7.41
C PRO A 41 7.12 -14.72 -6.38
N ARG A 42 7.80 -15.51 -5.53
CA ARG A 42 8.63 -15.04 -4.42
C ARG A 42 9.63 -13.94 -4.80
N TRP A 43 10.32 -14.07 -5.93
CA TRP A 43 11.34 -13.09 -6.35
C TRP A 43 10.75 -11.78 -6.84
N ARG A 44 9.59 -11.84 -7.51
CA ARG A 44 8.87 -10.63 -7.94
C ARG A 44 8.33 -9.88 -6.72
N LEU A 45 7.81 -10.59 -5.73
CA LEU A 45 7.33 -10.00 -4.47
C LEU A 45 8.49 -9.43 -3.66
N LEU A 46 9.60 -10.17 -3.54
CA LEU A 46 10.79 -9.72 -2.83
C LEU A 46 11.38 -8.46 -3.46
N ARG A 47 11.51 -8.41 -4.80
CA ARG A 47 12.00 -7.21 -5.50
C ARG A 47 11.11 -5.99 -5.22
N ARG A 48 9.79 -6.16 -5.25
CA ARG A 48 8.85 -5.08 -4.92
C ARG A 48 8.97 -4.65 -3.45
N ALA A 49 9.10 -5.61 -2.54
CA ALA A 49 9.31 -5.35 -1.12
C ALA A 49 10.62 -4.58 -0.89
N LEU A 50 11.73 -5.04 -1.46
CA LEU A 50 13.03 -4.37 -1.37
C LEU A 50 12.99 -2.95 -1.93
N LEU A 51 12.33 -2.72 -3.08
CA LEU A 51 12.18 -1.37 -3.64
C LEU A 51 11.36 -0.47 -2.71
N ALA A 52 10.24 -0.96 -2.18
CA ALA A 52 9.41 -0.21 -1.25
C ALA A 52 10.17 0.13 0.04
N VAL A 53 10.87 -0.86 0.61
CA VAL A 53 11.68 -0.69 1.80
C VAL A 53 12.86 0.23 1.55
N ALA A 54 13.56 0.14 0.43
CA ALA A 54 14.68 1.02 0.13
C ALA A 54 14.26 2.50 0.12
N VAL A 55 13.11 2.82 -0.48
CA VAL A 55 12.59 4.19 -0.51
C VAL A 55 12.32 4.72 0.91
N SER A 56 11.76 3.89 1.79
CA SER A 56 11.42 4.32 3.16
C SER A 56 12.59 4.20 4.16
N ALA A 57 13.45 3.21 3.99
CA ALA A 57 14.46 2.82 4.97
C ALA A 57 15.80 3.51 4.75
N LEU A 58 16.12 3.96 3.52
CA LEU A 58 17.34 4.72 3.28
C LEU A 58 17.36 6.04 4.08
N PRO A 59 16.31 6.88 4.07
CA PRO A 59 16.30 8.11 4.87
C PRO A 59 16.41 7.84 6.37
N VAL A 60 15.63 6.88 6.87
CA VAL A 60 15.60 6.53 8.30
C VAL A 60 16.93 5.91 8.74
N GLY A 61 17.49 5.00 7.93
CA GLY A 61 18.76 4.35 8.17
C GLY A 61 19.93 5.34 8.18
N LEU A 62 19.96 6.28 7.23
CA LEU A 62 20.97 7.35 7.19
C LEU A 62 20.86 8.29 8.40
N ALA A 63 19.64 8.73 8.74
CA ALA A 63 19.42 9.59 9.90
C ALA A 63 19.88 8.91 11.20
N TYR A 64 19.53 7.63 11.39
CA TYR A 64 19.96 6.88 12.56
C TYR A 64 21.47 6.61 12.57
N ALA A 65 22.06 6.27 11.42
CA ALA A 65 23.51 6.04 11.32
C ALA A 65 24.30 7.32 11.66
N ALA A 66 23.86 8.48 11.17
CA ALA A 66 24.46 9.77 11.52
C ALA A 66 24.35 10.05 13.03
N PHE A 67 23.19 9.78 13.63
CA PHE A 67 22.96 9.96 15.05
C PHE A 67 23.80 9.01 15.92
N ALA A 68 23.92 7.75 15.52
CA ALA A 68 24.72 6.75 16.23
C ALA A 68 26.22 7.03 16.12
N ALA A 69 26.68 7.52 14.95
CA ALA A 69 28.05 7.98 14.76
C ALA A 69 28.37 9.17 15.68
N TRP A 70 27.43 10.11 15.84
CA TRP A 70 27.60 11.23 16.77
C TRP A 70 27.70 10.77 18.23
N GLN A 71 26.99 9.71 18.61
CA GLN A 71 27.04 9.15 19.97
C GLN A 71 28.17 8.14 20.20
N GLY A 72 28.97 7.80 19.18
CA GLY A 72 29.99 6.76 19.27
C GLY A 72 29.43 5.36 19.59
N ARG A 73 28.16 5.08 19.26
CA ARG A 73 27.50 3.79 19.52
C ARG A 73 27.41 2.92 18.26
N PRO A 74 27.57 1.59 18.39
CA PRO A 74 27.38 0.69 17.26
C PRO A 74 25.91 0.67 16.81
N ALA A 75 25.67 1.01 15.54
CA ALA A 75 24.33 1.12 14.96
C ALA A 75 23.86 -0.16 14.25
N VAL A 76 24.75 -1.12 14.05
CA VAL A 76 24.56 -2.22 13.09
C VAL A 76 23.39 -3.12 13.46
N GLU A 77 23.36 -3.59 14.71
CA GLU A 77 22.34 -4.51 15.20
C GLU A 77 20.92 -3.92 15.21
N PRO A 78 20.67 -2.71 15.76
CA PRO A 78 19.35 -2.10 15.70
C PRO A 78 18.91 -1.76 14.27
N LEU A 79 19.83 -1.33 13.38
CA LEU A 79 19.50 -1.12 11.97
C LEU A 79 19.09 -2.43 11.30
N LEU A 80 19.83 -3.50 11.54
CA LEU A 80 19.57 -4.80 10.93
C LEU A 80 18.20 -5.30 11.36
N LEU A 81 17.91 -5.28 12.67
CA LEU A 81 16.62 -5.69 13.23
C LEU A 81 15.47 -4.88 12.62
N LEU A 82 15.60 -3.55 12.57
CA LEU A 82 14.59 -2.67 11.99
C LEU A 82 14.33 -2.97 10.51
N ASN A 83 15.40 -3.03 9.70
CA ASN A 83 15.28 -3.28 8.26
C ASN A 83 14.67 -4.66 7.98
N LEU A 84 15.07 -5.68 8.73
CA LEU A 84 14.59 -7.04 8.56
C LEU A 84 13.12 -7.18 8.96
N ARG A 85 12.70 -6.51 10.05
CA ARG A 85 11.31 -6.43 10.46
C ARG A 85 10.46 -5.73 9.42
N VAL A 86 10.88 -4.54 8.97
CA VAL A 86 10.15 -3.77 7.94
C VAL A 86 10.05 -4.57 6.64
N LEU A 87 11.13 -5.20 6.20
CA LEU A 87 11.14 -6.06 5.01
C LEU A 87 10.19 -7.24 5.13
N LEU A 88 10.20 -7.93 6.27
CA LEU A 88 9.28 -9.03 6.53
C LEU A 88 7.81 -8.56 6.48
N LEU A 89 7.49 -7.45 7.14
CA LEU A 89 6.13 -6.90 7.18
C LEU A 89 5.64 -6.48 5.78
N VAL A 90 6.47 -5.79 5.01
CA VAL A 90 6.14 -5.38 3.63
C VAL A 90 5.98 -6.59 2.73
N PHE A 91 6.87 -7.58 2.85
CA PHE A 91 6.77 -8.82 2.09
C PHE A 91 5.49 -9.60 2.41
N LEU A 92 5.15 -9.77 3.70
CA LEU A 92 3.92 -10.40 4.14
C LEU A 92 2.69 -9.68 3.59
N GLY A 93 2.69 -8.34 3.60
CA GLY A 93 1.62 -7.53 3.03
C GLY A 93 1.43 -7.77 1.53
N PHE A 94 2.51 -7.72 0.74
CA PHE A 94 2.44 -8.03 -0.69
C PHE A 94 2.05 -9.48 -0.97
N TRP A 95 2.52 -10.42 -0.17
CA TRP A 95 2.17 -11.83 -0.31
C TRP A 95 0.69 -12.08 -0.02
N PHE A 96 0.14 -11.47 1.03
CA PHE A 96 -1.28 -11.54 1.37
C PHE A 96 -2.16 -10.99 0.24
N VAL A 97 -1.91 -9.75 -0.21
CA VAL A 97 -2.69 -9.10 -1.27
C VAL A 97 -2.59 -9.86 -2.60
N ALA A 98 -1.46 -10.51 -2.88
CA ALA A 98 -1.29 -11.30 -4.10
C ALA A 98 -2.05 -12.64 -4.09
N ARG A 99 -2.44 -13.17 -2.93
CA ARG A 99 -3.03 -14.51 -2.78
C ARG A 99 -4.48 -14.49 -2.32
N VAL A 100 -4.90 -13.45 -1.61
CA VAL A 100 -6.22 -13.39 -0.97
C VAL A 100 -7.04 -12.28 -1.62
N ASN A 101 -8.26 -12.61 -2.02
CA ASN A 101 -9.23 -11.60 -2.44
C ASN A 101 -9.66 -10.79 -1.21
N VAL A 102 -9.23 -9.54 -1.12
CA VAL A 102 -9.48 -8.64 0.02
C VAL A 102 -10.99 -8.46 0.28
N LEU A 103 -11.83 -8.39 -0.77
CA LEU A 103 -13.28 -8.29 -0.59
C LEU A 103 -13.86 -9.52 0.11
N ARG A 104 -13.36 -10.72 -0.22
CA ARG A 104 -13.75 -11.95 0.49
C ARG A 104 -13.18 -12.01 1.90
N ALA A 105 -12.04 -11.39 2.16
CA ALA A 105 -11.47 -11.33 3.51
C ALA A 105 -12.27 -10.40 4.45
N LEU A 106 -12.97 -9.41 3.88
CA LEU A 106 -13.80 -8.44 4.61
C LEU A 106 -15.26 -8.87 4.79
N ASP A 107 -15.63 -10.08 4.39
CA ASP A 107 -17.01 -10.59 4.39
C ASP A 107 -17.70 -10.64 5.77
N PHE A 108 -16.94 -10.47 6.85
CA PHE A 108 -17.45 -10.36 8.20
C PHE A 108 -18.27 -9.08 8.44
N SER A 109 -18.11 -8.06 7.58
CA SER A 109 -18.86 -6.81 7.66
C SER A 109 -19.37 -6.39 6.27
N PRO A 110 -20.69 -6.43 6.04
CA PRO A 110 -21.30 -5.96 4.79
C PRO A 110 -20.90 -4.53 4.46
N THR A 111 -20.81 -3.66 5.47
CA THR A 111 -20.38 -2.26 5.32
C THR A 111 -18.95 -2.15 4.80
N LEU A 112 -18.00 -2.94 5.32
CA LEU A 112 -16.62 -2.91 4.84
C LEU A 112 -16.49 -3.45 3.41
N VAL A 113 -17.21 -4.53 3.08
CA VAL A 113 -17.26 -5.05 1.71
C VAL A 113 -17.82 -3.99 0.77
N PHE A 114 -18.91 -3.33 1.17
CA PHE A 114 -19.54 -2.27 0.41
C PHE A 114 -18.58 -1.08 0.19
N LEU A 115 -17.98 -0.54 1.26
CA LEU A 115 -17.03 0.56 1.16
C LEU A 115 -15.81 0.20 0.31
N ALA A 116 -15.27 -1.01 0.47
CA ALA A 116 -14.13 -1.48 -0.32
C ALA A 116 -14.50 -1.62 -1.80
N ALA A 117 -15.67 -2.18 -2.12
CA ALA A 117 -16.14 -2.29 -3.50
C ALA A 117 -16.35 -0.92 -4.14
N LEU A 118 -16.98 0.02 -3.42
CA LEU A 118 -17.16 1.40 -3.86
C LEU A 118 -15.80 2.08 -4.10
N ALA A 119 -14.86 1.97 -3.16
CA ALA A 119 -13.53 2.56 -3.28
C ALA A 119 -12.75 1.99 -4.47
N ILE A 120 -12.80 0.67 -4.71
CA ILE A 120 -12.17 0.04 -5.87
C ILE A 120 -12.77 0.57 -7.18
N GLY A 121 -14.10 0.70 -7.25
CA GLY A 121 -14.79 1.25 -8.41
C GLY A 121 -14.38 2.71 -8.69
N GLN A 122 -14.40 3.56 -7.66
CA GLN A 122 -14.00 4.96 -7.76
C GLN A 122 -12.51 5.11 -8.12
N ALA A 123 -11.63 4.30 -7.53
CA ALA A 123 -10.21 4.29 -7.86
C ALA A 123 -9.97 3.94 -9.33
N ALA A 124 -10.69 2.96 -9.89
CA ALA A 124 -10.58 2.61 -11.30
C ALA A 124 -11.07 3.76 -12.22
N ALA A 125 -12.17 4.41 -11.87
CA ALA A 125 -12.70 5.56 -12.61
C ALA A 125 -11.73 6.75 -12.58
N PHE A 126 -11.21 7.12 -11.41
CA PHE A 126 -10.23 8.20 -11.28
C PHE A 126 -8.89 7.86 -11.92
N ALA A 127 -8.44 6.60 -11.87
CA ALA A 127 -7.23 6.18 -12.58
C ALA A 127 -7.38 6.35 -14.11
N ARG A 128 -8.57 6.13 -14.67
CA ARG A 128 -8.86 6.43 -16.08
C ARG A 128 -8.78 7.93 -16.35
N ILE A 129 -9.49 8.73 -15.57
CA ILE A 129 -9.48 10.20 -15.70
C ILE A 129 -8.04 10.74 -15.61
N GLY A 130 -7.24 10.25 -14.67
CA GLY A 130 -5.85 10.67 -14.53
C GLY A 130 -4.94 10.30 -15.71
N ARG A 131 -5.23 9.19 -16.40
CA ARG A 131 -4.55 8.87 -17.67
C ARG A 131 -4.95 9.85 -18.77
N ASP A 132 -6.22 10.21 -18.85
CA ASP A 132 -6.74 11.16 -19.85
C ASP A 132 -6.13 12.56 -19.64
N PHE A 133 -6.04 13.04 -18.40
CA PHE A 133 -5.35 14.28 -18.07
C PHE A 133 -3.87 14.26 -18.49
N ARG A 134 -3.17 13.15 -18.24
CA ARG A 134 -1.77 13.00 -18.65
C ARG A 134 -1.60 13.07 -20.17
N LEU A 135 -2.51 12.43 -20.92
CA LEU A 135 -2.49 12.48 -22.39
C LEU A 135 -2.82 13.89 -22.91
N ALA A 136 -3.80 14.58 -22.31
CA ALA A 136 -4.14 15.95 -22.65
C ALA A 136 -3.00 16.94 -22.33
N PHE A 137 -2.24 16.70 -21.25
CA PHE A 137 -1.06 17.50 -20.94
C PHE A 137 0.06 17.27 -21.95
N ALA A 138 0.30 16.01 -22.33
CA ALA A 138 1.31 15.67 -23.33
C ALA A 138 0.96 16.25 -24.71
N SER A 139 -0.31 16.22 -25.13
CA SER A 139 -0.70 16.78 -26.44
C SER A 139 -0.59 18.30 -26.51
N ARG A 140 -0.80 19.00 -25.38
CA ARG A 140 -0.64 20.46 -25.27
C ARG A 140 0.81 20.92 -25.10
N ASN A 141 1.74 20.00 -24.83
CA ASN A 141 3.15 20.29 -24.63
C ASN A 141 4.00 19.41 -25.57
N PRO A 142 4.19 19.81 -26.84
CA PRO A 142 4.99 19.04 -27.79
C PRO A 142 6.48 18.95 -27.40
N LEU A 143 6.95 19.84 -26.52
CA LEU A 143 8.26 19.81 -25.89
C LEU A 143 8.14 19.41 -24.41
N ALA A 144 9.23 18.92 -23.83
CA ALA A 144 9.26 18.56 -22.41
C ALA A 144 8.92 19.77 -21.52
N ALA A 145 7.77 19.70 -20.85
CA ALA A 145 7.30 20.75 -19.95
C ALA A 145 8.26 20.94 -18.76
N ARG A 146 8.43 22.19 -18.33
CA ARG A 146 9.28 22.52 -17.19
C ARG A 146 8.67 21.97 -15.90
N LEU A 147 9.52 21.70 -14.90
CA LEU A 147 9.08 21.25 -13.58
C LEU A 147 7.94 22.09 -12.94
N PRO A 148 7.96 23.44 -12.96
CA PRO A 148 6.85 24.23 -12.43
C PRO A 148 5.53 24.00 -13.17
N ASP A 149 5.56 23.79 -14.49
CA ASP A 149 4.35 23.54 -15.29
C ASP A 149 3.75 22.18 -14.97
N ARG A 150 4.62 21.17 -14.74
CA ARG A 150 4.21 19.84 -14.29
C ARG A 150 3.56 19.90 -12.90
N ALA A 151 4.12 20.70 -11.99
CA ALA A 151 3.55 20.89 -10.66
C ALA A 151 2.19 21.58 -10.70
N ARG A 152 2.04 22.66 -11.49
CA ARG A 152 0.77 23.37 -11.69
C ARG A 152 -0.29 22.47 -12.34
N HIS A 153 0.11 21.66 -13.31
CA HIS A 153 -0.79 20.68 -13.92
C HIS A 153 -1.24 19.62 -12.90
N ALA A 154 -0.32 19.10 -12.10
CA ALA A 154 -0.65 18.13 -11.05
C ALA A 154 -1.60 18.72 -10.00
N SER A 155 -1.42 19.98 -9.59
CA SER A 155 -2.32 20.64 -8.62
C SER A 155 -3.70 20.88 -9.20
N ALA A 156 -3.80 21.37 -10.44
CA ALA A 156 -5.08 21.57 -11.12
C ALA A 156 -5.83 20.25 -11.32
N HIS A 157 -5.11 19.18 -11.67
CA HIS A 157 -5.68 17.84 -11.78
C HIS A 157 -6.16 17.31 -10.42
N ALA A 158 -5.38 17.46 -9.36
CA ALA A 158 -5.77 17.05 -8.01
C ALA A 158 -7.02 17.79 -7.52
N ALA A 159 -7.08 19.12 -7.72
CA ALA A 159 -8.25 19.92 -7.40
C ALA A 159 -9.51 19.43 -8.15
N HIS A 160 -9.39 19.22 -9.46
CA HIS A 160 -10.50 18.71 -10.27
C HIS A 160 -11.00 17.33 -9.81
N LEU A 161 -10.08 16.41 -9.50
CA LEU A 161 -10.46 15.09 -8.99
C LEU A 161 -11.16 15.18 -7.63
N LEU A 162 -10.70 16.06 -6.75
CA LEU A 162 -11.32 16.28 -5.44
C LEU A 162 -12.72 16.86 -5.59
N ASP A 163 -12.91 17.89 -6.40
CA ASP A 163 -14.22 18.49 -6.67
C ASP A 163 -15.18 17.45 -7.23
N LYS A 164 -14.71 16.63 -8.17
CA LYS A 164 -15.48 15.53 -8.75
C LYS A 164 -15.81 14.45 -7.73
N ALA A 165 -14.90 14.14 -6.82
CA ALA A 165 -15.15 13.16 -5.76
C ALA A 165 -16.20 13.66 -4.77
N VAL A 166 -16.14 14.92 -4.36
CA VAL A 166 -17.13 15.52 -3.44
C VAL A 166 -18.51 15.58 -4.07
N HIS A 167 -18.62 16.08 -5.31
CA HIS A 167 -19.89 16.12 -6.04
C HIS A 167 -20.42 14.71 -6.31
N GLY A 168 -19.54 13.82 -6.80
CA GLY A 168 -19.90 12.44 -7.11
C GLY A 168 -20.31 11.63 -5.89
N ALA A 169 -19.81 11.94 -4.69
CA ALA A 169 -20.24 11.28 -3.46
C ALA A 169 -21.72 11.54 -3.15
N GLY A 170 -22.19 12.79 -3.33
CA GLY A 170 -23.59 13.16 -3.17
C GLY A 170 -24.51 12.43 -4.17
N GLU A 171 -24.14 12.46 -5.45
CA GLU A 171 -24.89 11.77 -6.51
C GLU A 171 -24.90 10.25 -6.30
N THR A 172 -23.76 9.66 -5.95
CA THR A 172 -23.66 8.21 -5.71
C THR A 172 -24.52 7.83 -4.51
N ALA A 173 -24.46 8.58 -3.41
CA ALA A 173 -25.29 8.31 -2.23
C ALA A 173 -26.79 8.41 -2.53
N LEU A 174 -27.21 9.41 -3.31
CA LEU A 174 -28.61 9.55 -3.75
C LEU A 174 -29.04 8.40 -4.67
N ALA A 175 -28.22 8.05 -5.66
CA ALA A 175 -28.49 6.95 -6.59
C ALA A 175 -28.54 5.59 -5.87
N MET A 176 -27.79 5.43 -4.79
CA MET A 176 -27.82 4.23 -3.96
C MET A 176 -29.02 4.20 -3.03
N ARG A 177 -29.42 5.34 -2.46
CA ARG A 177 -30.69 5.47 -1.71
C ARG A 177 -31.89 5.13 -2.57
N SER A 178 -31.98 5.67 -3.80
CA SER A 178 -33.10 5.37 -4.70
C SER A 178 -33.17 3.91 -5.14
N ARG A 179 -32.08 3.15 -4.98
CA ARG A 179 -32.01 1.70 -5.21
C ARG A 179 -32.22 0.87 -3.94
N GLY A 180 -32.61 1.48 -2.82
CA GLY A 180 -32.86 0.82 -1.55
C GLY A 180 -31.61 0.33 -0.82
N CYS A 181 -30.44 0.92 -1.11
CA CYS A 181 -29.18 0.46 -0.52
C CYS A 181 -28.87 1.06 0.86
N PHE A 182 -29.58 2.13 1.24
CA PHE A 182 -29.43 2.85 2.50
C PHE A 182 -30.82 3.11 3.10
N ASP A 183 -31.60 2.05 3.27
CA ASP A 183 -32.84 2.08 4.03
C ASP A 183 -32.63 1.28 5.32
N GLU A 184 -33.16 1.80 6.43
CA GLU A 184 -33.34 1.06 7.69
C GLU A 184 -34.34 -0.09 7.50
#